data_AF-A0A952UCT9-F1
#
_entry.id   AF-A0A952UCT9-F1
#
_cell.length_a   1.000
_cell.length_b   1.000
_cell.length_c   1.000
_cell.angle_alpha   90.00
_cell.angle_beta   90.00
_cell.angle_gamma   90.00
#
_symmetry.space_group_name_H-M   'P 1'
#
loop_
_entity.id
_entity.type
_entity.pdbx_description
1 polymer ?
#
loop_
_entity_poly.entity_id
_entity_poly.type
_entity_poly.pdbx_seq_one_letter_code
_entity_poly.pdbx_strand_id
1 'polypeptide(L)'
;MAQVISAEEGALRRGAQAVNEAKAGIDQQVRKVRGEIDQLRGFWQGGAAVAFTGLMTRWDEQATKLNDVLVTLEAALSGTEKDQAATEEQHSQTISGLGSMMSGI
;
A
#
# COMPACT_ATOMS: atom_id res chain seq x y z
N MET A 1 -23.08 -14.93 2.68
CA MET A 1 -22.52 -13.63 3.13
C MET A 1 -21.15 -13.81 3.80
N ALA A 2 -21.02 -14.58 4.89
CA ALA A 2 -19.71 -14.81 5.54
C ALA A 2 -18.57 -15.34 4.63
N GLN A 3 -18.87 -16.21 3.66
CA GLN A 3 -17.88 -16.69 2.68
C GLN A 3 -17.40 -15.62 1.69
N VAL A 4 -18.23 -14.61 1.40
CA VAL A 4 -17.86 -13.51 0.50
C VAL A 4 -16.97 -12.52 1.26
N ILE A 5 -17.31 -12.23 2.51
CA ILE A 5 -16.55 -11.31 3.38
C ILE A 5 -15.14 -11.87 3.67
N SER A 6 -15.04 -13.14 4.08
CA SER A 6 -13.72 -13.78 4.27
C SER A 6 -12.87 -13.86 2.99
N ALA A 7 -13.51 -13.98 1.82
CA ALA A 7 -12.81 -13.91 0.53
C ALA A 7 -12.32 -12.49 0.21
N GLU A 8 -13.12 -11.46 0.55
CA GLU A 8 -12.76 -10.05 0.43
C GLU A 8 -11.61 -9.67 1.38
N GLU A 9 -11.66 -10.01 2.67
CA GLU A 9 -10.56 -9.83 3.63
C GLU A 9 -9.28 -10.55 3.17
N GLY A 10 -9.40 -11.76 2.62
CA GLY A 10 -8.27 -12.47 2.03
C GLY A 10 -7.68 -11.78 0.79
N ALA A 11 -8.51 -11.07 0.02
CA ALA A 11 -8.05 -10.26 -1.11
C ALA A 11 -7.40 -8.94 -0.65
N LEU A 12 -7.95 -8.29 0.36
CA LEU A 12 -7.42 -7.04 0.94
C LEU A 12 -6.01 -7.24 1.51
N ARG A 13 -5.79 -8.27 2.35
CA ARG A 13 -4.45 -8.62 2.86
C ARG A 13 -3.43 -8.89 1.74
N ARG A 14 -3.83 -9.64 0.72
CA ARG A 14 -2.95 -9.91 -0.44
C ARG A 14 -2.63 -8.64 -1.22
N GLY A 15 -3.61 -7.74 -1.36
CA GLY A 15 -3.41 -6.41 -1.93
C GLY A 15 -2.38 -5.59 -1.14
N ALA A 16 -2.51 -5.55 0.18
CA ALA A 16 -1.57 -4.83 1.06
C ALA A 16 -0.15 -5.42 1.00
N GLN A 17 -0.02 -6.75 0.92
CA GLN A 17 1.28 -7.41 0.70
C GLN A 17 1.90 -7.03 -0.65
N ALA A 18 1.12 -7.10 -1.74
CA ALA A 18 1.60 -6.73 -3.07
C ALA A 18 2.03 -5.25 -3.15
N VAL A 19 1.33 -4.35 -2.46
CA VAL A 19 1.68 -2.94 -2.32
C VAL A 19 3.02 -2.76 -1.61
N ASN A 20 3.23 -3.47 -0.50
CA ASN A 20 4.49 -3.45 0.24
C ASN A 20 5.66 -4.02 -0.56
N GLU A 21 5.46 -5.11 -1.30
CA GLU A 21 6.46 -5.67 -2.21
C GLU A 21 6.82 -4.71 -3.33
N ALA A 22 5.82 -4.07 -3.96
CA ALA A 22 6.03 -3.06 -4.99
C ALA A 22 6.87 -1.89 -4.46
N LYS A 23 6.53 -1.38 -3.28
CA LYS A 23 7.30 -0.33 -2.58
C LYS A 23 8.76 -0.74 -2.39
N ALA A 24 9.01 -1.93 -1.85
CA ALA A 24 10.37 -2.42 -1.63
C ALA A 24 11.16 -2.54 -2.94
N GLY A 25 10.52 -3.02 -4.00
CA GLY A 25 11.13 -3.13 -5.34
C GLY A 25 11.50 -1.77 -5.94
N ILE A 26 10.62 -0.77 -5.80
CA ILE A 26 10.87 0.60 -6.25
C ILE A 26 12.05 1.20 -5.47
N ASP A 27 12.04 1.10 -4.15
CA ASP A 27 13.11 1.61 -3.29
C ASP A 27 14.48 0.97 -3.64
N GLN A 28 14.50 -0.34 -3.92
CA GLN A 28 15.70 -1.05 -4.35
C GLN A 28 16.20 -0.54 -5.72
N GLN A 29 15.29 -0.37 -6.68
CA GLN A 29 15.66 0.09 -8.02
C GLN A 29 16.17 1.53 -8.00
N VAL A 30 15.58 2.41 -7.19
CA VAL A 30 16.05 3.78 -6.96
C VAL A 30 17.49 3.77 -6.43
N ARG A 31 17.78 2.94 -5.42
CA ARG A 31 19.13 2.80 -4.86
C ARG A 31 20.13 2.28 -5.90
N LYS A 32 19.73 1.30 -6.71
CA LYS A 32 20.56 0.76 -7.78
C LYS A 32 20.92 1.84 -8.79
N VAL A 33 19.93 2.55 -9.30
CA VAL A 33 20.12 3.66 -10.24
C VAL A 33 21.07 4.69 -9.62
N ARG A 34 20.83 5.15 -8.38
CA ARG A 34 21.71 6.09 -7.68
C ARG A 34 23.15 5.59 -7.55
N GLY A 35 23.36 4.30 -7.26
CA GLY A 35 24.69 3.70 -7.17
C GLY A 35 25.44 3.67 -8.50
N GLU A 36 24.76 3.27 -9.58
CA GLU A 36 25.34 3.31 -10.94
C GLU A 36 25.72 4.73 -11.35
N ILE A 37 24.92 5.72 -10.93
CA ILE A 37 25.16 7.14 -11.17
C ILE A 37 26.41 7.64 -10.45
N ASP A 38 26.53 7.36 -9.16
CA ASP A 38 27.67 7.83 -8.36
C ASP A 38 29.00 7.26 -8.90
N GLN A 39 28.98 6.04 -9.46
CA GLN A 39 30.15 5.46 -10.14
C GLN A 39 30.52 6.22 -11.43
N LEU A 40 29.52 6.66 -12.20
CA LEU A 40 29.73 7.35 -13.48
C LEU A 40 29.97 8.86 -13.34
N ARG A 41 29.63 9.44 -12.19
CA ARG A 41 29.78 10.87 -11.87
C ARG A 41 31.18 11.42 -12.12
N GLY A 42 32.22 10.62 -11.86
CA GLY A 42 33.61 11.02 -12.13
C GLY A 42 33.94 11.20 -13.62
N PHE A 43 33.18 10.54 -14.50
CA PHE A 43 33.40 10.53 -15.94
C PHE A 43 32.54 11.56 -16.69
N TRP A 44 31.40 11.98 -16.12
CA TRP A 44 30.44 12.86 -16.79
C TRP A 44 30.64 14.30 -16.31
N GLN A 45 31.46 15.06 -17.01
CA GLN A 45 31.73 16.48 -16.72
C GLN A 45 30.92 17.40 -17.66
N GLY A 46 30.54 18.59 -17.17
CA GLY A 46 29.85 19.61 -17.97
C GLY A 46 28.35 19.38 -18.16
N GLY A 47 27.81 19.66 -19.34
CA GLY A 47 26.36 19.67 -19.63
C GLY A 47 25.64 18.32 -19.39
N ALA A 48 26.36 17.20 -19.48
CA ALA A 48 25.83 15.88 -19.14
C ALA A 48 25.46 15.77 -17.65
N ALA A 49 26.26 16.33 -16.74
CA ALA A 49 26.00 16.30 -15.30
C ALA A 49 24.71 17.05 -14.92
N VAL A 50 24.40 18.14 -15.63
CA VAL A 50 23.19 18.96 -15.39
C VAL A 50 21.93 18.23 -15.83
N ALA A 51 21.92 17.69 -17.07
CA ALA A 51 20.80 16.89 -17.57
C ALA A 51 20.53 15.68 -16.66
N PHE A 52 21.62 15.09 -16.16
CA PHE A 52 21.56 13.96 -15.26
C PHE A 52 20.98 14.28 -13.89
N THR A 53 21.42 15.40 -13.30
CA THR A 53 20.85 15.89 -12.03
C THR A 53 19.35 16.14 -12.17
N GLY A 54 18.92 16.73 -13.29
CA GLY A 54 17.50 16.93 -13.58
C GLY A 54 16.70 15.63 -13.72
N LEU A 55 17.28 14.59 -14.33
CA LEU A 55 16.67 13.27 -14.39
C LEU A 55 16.50 12.67 -12.99
N MET A 56 17.54 12.76 -12.16
CA MET A 56 17.50 12.19 -10.80
C MET A 56 16.48 12.89 -9.91
N THR A 57 16.36 14.22 -9.99
CA THR A 57 15.32 14.97 -9.26
C THR A 57 13.93 14.52 -9.66
N ARG A 58 13.64 14.40 -10.96
CA ARG A 58 12.33 13.92 -11.44
C ARG A 58 12.07 12.48 -11.01
N TRP A 59 13.10 11.65 -11.01
CA TRP A 59 12.99 10.26 -10.55
C TRP A 59 12.63 10.19 -9.07
N ASP A 60 13.33 10.96 -8.22
CA ASP A 60 13.05 11.01 -6.77
C ASP A 60 11.65 11.54 -6.47
N GLU A 61 11.18 12.57 -7.20
CA GLU A 61 9.80 13.08 -7.10
C GLU A 61 8.77 11.99 -7.43
N GLN A 62 8.97 11.26 -8.54
CA GLN A 62 8.03 10.25 -8.99
C GLN A 62 8.04 9.01 -8.07
N ALA A 63 9.20 8.61 -7.55
CA ALA A 63 9.31 7.55 -6.57
C ALA A 63 8.61 7.91 -5.25
N THR A 64 8.75 9.16 -4.79
CA THR A 64 8.05 9.67 -3.61
C THR A 64 6.54 9.64 -3.81
N LYS A 65 6.05 10.18 -4.93
CA LYS A 65 4.62 10.13 -5.29
C LYS A 65 4.07 8.71 -5.33
N LEU A 66 4.82 7.78 -5.91
CA LEU A 66 4.41 6.39 -6.00
C LEU A 66 4.33 5.75 -4.60
N ASN A 67 5.32 6.01 -3.74
CA ASN A 67 5.29 5.57 -2.34
C ASN A 67 4.08 6.13 -1.58
N ASP A 68 3.75 7.42 -1.75
CA ASP A 68 2.59 8.03 -1.09
C ASP A 68 1.27 7.40 -1.55
N VAL A 69 1.15 7.10 -2.84
CA VAL A 69 -0.03 6.39 -3.38
C VAL A 69 -0.13 4.98 -2.78
N LEU A 70 0.99 4.26 -2.67
CA LEU A 70 1.03 2.93 -2.07
C LEU A 70 0.66 2.95 -0.59
N VAL A 71 1.15 3.93 0.19
CA VAL A 71 0.76 4.13 1.61
C VAL A 71 -0.72 4.46 1.73
N THR A 72 -1.23 5.33 0.86
CA THR A 72 -2.67 5.68 0.84
C THR A 72 -3.53 4.45 0.53
N LEU A 73 -3.09 3.62 -0.42
CA LEU A 73 -3.78 2.38 -0.77
C LEU A 73 -3.76 1.39 0.39
N GLU A 74 -2.62 1.19 1.04
CA GLU A 74 -2.52 0.35 2.25
C GLU A 74 -3.45 0.84 3.36
N ALA A 75 -3.49 2.14 3.62
CA ALA A 75 -4.39 2.74 4.61
C ALA A 75 -5.87 2.49 4.25
N ALA A 76 -6.25 2.64 2.97
CA ALA A 76 -7.61 2.37 2.50
C ALA A 76 -7.99 0.88 2.64
N LEU A 77 -7.07 -0.03 2.32
CA LEU A 77 -7.28 -1.48 2.47
C LEU A 77 -7.46 -1.86 3.94
N SER A 78 -6.57 -1.39 4.82
CA SER A 78 -6.64 -1.68 6.26
C SER A 78 -7.84 -1.03 6.95
N GLY A 79 -8.28 0.15 6.49
CA GLY A 79 -9.50 0.80 6.94
C GLY A 79 -10.74 -0.01 6.57
N THR A 80 -10.79 -0.51 5.34
CA THR A 80 -11.89 -1.36 4.84
C THR A 80 -12.00 -2.65 5.65
N GLU A 81 -10.89 -3.31 5.98
CA GLU A 81 -10.89 -4.50 6.85
C GLU A 81 -11.46 -4.20 8.24
N LYS A 82 -11.06 -3.08 8.85
CA LYS A 82 -11.57 -2.68 10.17
C LYS A 82 -13.06 -2.36 10.15
N ASP A 83 -13.54 -1.67 9.12
CA ASP A 83 -14.94 -1.30 8.99
C ASP A 83 -15.82 -2.53 8.76
N GLN A 84 -15.34 -3.52 8.00
CA GLN A 84 -16.02 -4.81 7.84
C GLN A 84 -16.08 -5.58 9.17
N ALA A 85 -14.97 -5.69 9.89
CA ALA A 85 -14.94 -6.38 11.19
C ALA A 85 -15.88 -5.72 12.22
N ALA A 86 -15.91 -4.39 12.28
CA ALA A 86 -16.81 -3.64 13.17
C ALA A 86 -18.30 -3.86 12.81
N THR A 87 -18.61 -3.91 11.51
CA THR A 87 -19.96 -4.20 11.01
C THR A 87 -20.40 -5.62 11.38
N GLU A 88 -19.51 -6.61 11.29
CA GLU A 88 -19.80 -8.00 11.70
C GLU A 88 -20.08 -8.10 13.21
N GLU A 89 -19.27 -7.44 14.04
CA GLU A 89 -19.47 -7.44 15.50
C GLU A 89 -20.82 -6.82 15.87
N GLN A 90 -21.18 -5.70 15.23
CA GLN A 90 -22.49 -5.05 15.43
C GLN A 90 -23.65 -5.94 14.96
N HIS A 91 -23.54 -6.61 13.82
CA HIS A 91 -24.56 -7.55 13.34
C HIS A 91 -24.72 -8.76 14.27
N SER A 92 -23.61 -9.34 14.75
CA SER A 92 -23.62 -10.47 15.69
C SER A 92 -24.30 -10.10 17.01
N GLN A 93 -24.00 -8.93 17.57
CA GLN A 93 -24.66 -8.40 18.77
C GLN A 93 -26.16 -8.19 18.55
N THR A 94 -26.54 -7.63 17.40
CA THR A 94 -27.95 -7.40 17.04
C THR A 94 -28.72 -8.72 16.92
N ILE A 95 -28.15 -9.72 16.22
CA ILE A 95 -28.75 -11.04 16.06
C ILE A 95 -28.86 -11.77 17.41
N SER A 96 -27.83 -11.69 18.24
CA SER A 96 -27.85 -12.29 19.57
C SER A 96 -28.92 -11.66 20.47
N GLY A 97 -29.09 -10.34 20.39
CA GLY A 97 -30.16 -9.61 21.08
C GLY A 97 -31.56 -10.02 20.60
N LEU A 98 -31.76 -10.14 19.28
CA LEU A 98 -33.03 -10.61 18.71
C LEU A 98 -33.33 -12.06 19.11
N GLY A 99 -32.33 -12.94 19.07
CA GLY A 99 -32.48 -14.35 19.50
C GLY A 99 -32.85 -14.46 20.98
N SER A 100 -32.26 -13.62 21.83
CA SER A 100 -32.62 -13.49 23.25
C SER A 100 -34.07 -13.04 23.44
N MET A 101 -34.54 -12.07 22.65
CA MET A 101 -35.91 -11.57 22.73
C MET A 101 -36.93 -12.59 22.23
N MET A 102 -36.61 -13.31 21.15
CA MET A 102 -37.48 -14.35 20.59
C MET A 102 -37.53 -15.63 21.44
N SER A 103 -36.46 -15.96 22.15
CA SER A 103 -36.43 -17.09 23.07
C SER A 103 -37.07 -16.78 24.44
N GLY A 104 -37.33 -15.50 24.72
CA GLY A 104 -37.91 -15.02 25.98
C GLY A 104 -39.44 -14.80 25.94
N ILE A 105 -40.10 -15.08 24.81
CA ILE A 105 -41.56 -15.08 24.63
C ILE A 105 -41.98 -16.54 24.37
#